data_AF-A0A7S0AIL7-F1
#
_entry.id   AF-A0A7S0AIL7-F1
#
_cell.length_a   1.000
_cell.length_b   1.000
_cell.length_c   1.000
_cell.angle_alpha   90.00
_cell.angle_beta   90.00
_cell.angle_gamma   90.00
#
_symmetry.space_group_name_H-M   'P 1'
#
loop_
_entity.id
_entity.type
_entity.pdbx_description
1 polymer ?
#
loop_
_entity_poly.entity_id
_entity_poly.type
_entity_poly.pdbx_seq_one_letter_code
_entity_poly.pdbx_strand_id
1 'polypeptide(L)'
;MADGPLLPEQIVICDVDGGFCDAARLHFGRREGLEVVQGRLEDLPRMDCIVWPGNSHAVPTSGLDTALSRLAGPGVLQRVRALLAADFGDEGAPAGTAWLVAADGAGHCSPEADGASSGPPHCVVYTVVFPRSRDGPRLAMHGALEAMARHNGEAQHGALPEPPAPASAPSQVRLTWTWSRR
;
A
#
# COMPACT_ATOMS: atom_id res chain seq x y z
N MET A 1 28.40 -4.69 2.31
CA MET A 1 27.34 -4.37 3.29
C MET A 1 26.07 -4.94 2.70
N ALA A 2 25.36 -5.82 3.39
CA ALA A 2 24.10 -6.33 2.87
C ALA A 2 23.08 -5.19 2.89
N ASP A 3 22.59 -4.79 1.71
CA ASP A 3 21.49 -3.84 1.59
C ASP A 3 20.30 -4.38 2.37
N GLY A 4 19.86 -3.61 3.37
CA GLY A 4 18.65 -3.92 4.11
C GLY A 4 17.41 -3.87 3.21
N PRO A 5 16.25 -4.33 3.69
CA PRO A 5 15.01 -4.23 2.92
C PRO A 5 14.78 -2.78 2.49
N LEU A 6 14.51 -2.58 1.20
CA LEU A 6 14.25 -1.27 0.59
C LEU A 6 12.86 -0.80 1.01
N LEU A 7 12.82 -0.15 2.17
CA LEU A 7 11.63 0.49 2.70
C LEU A 7 11.20 1.67 1.81
N PRO A 8 9.90 2.05 1.82
CA PRO A 8 9.44 3.24 1.13
C PRO A 8 10.16 4.50 1.65
N GLU A 9 10.51 5.43 0.75
CA GLU A 9 11.12 6.72 1.13
C GLU A 9 10.19 7.57 2.00
N GLN A 10 8.89 7.47 1.72
CA GLN A 10 7.87 8.24 2.40
C GLN A 10 6.64 7.39 2.72
N ILE A 11 6.23 7.46 3.99
CA ILE A 11 4.98 6.90 4.51
C ILE A 11 4.05 8.05 4.87
N VAL A 12 2.85 8.03 4.31
CA VAL A 12 1.78 8.98 4.67
C VAL A 12 0.73 8.24 5.49
N ILE A 13 0.47 8.71 6.71
CA ILE A 13 -0.66 8.27 7.52
C ILE A 13 -1.78 9.28 7.30
N CYS A 14 -2.93 8.84 6.80
CA CYS A 14 -4.08 9.69 6.53
C CYS A 14 -5.33 9.19 7.25
N ASP A 15 -5.99 10.08 7.99
CA ASP A 15 -7.28 9.80 8.64
C ASP A 15 -8.10 11.10 8.72
N VAL A 16 -9.42 10.96 8.78
CA VAL A 16 -10.34 12.10 9.00
C VAL A 16 -10.45 12.44 10.49
N ASP A 17 -10.17 11.48 11.37
CA ASP A 17 -10.24 11.64 12.81
C ASP A 17 -9.03 12.41 13.36
N GLY A 18 -9.27 13.64 13.83
CA GLY A 18 -8.22 14.50 14.39
C GLY A 18 -7.55 13.88 15.62
N GLY A 19 -8.30 13.16 16.46
CA GLY A 19 -7.74 12.50 17.65
C GLY A 19 -6.72 11.42 17.30
N PHE A 20 -7.02 10.60 16.30
CA PHE A 20 -6.08 9.63 15.75
C PHE A 20 -4.86 10.32 15.13
N CYS A 21 -5.06 11.36 14.32
CA CYS A 21 -3.95 12.11 13.72
C CYS A 21 -3.02 12.71 14.77
N ASP A 22 -3.55 13.28 15.85
CA ASP A 22 -2.74 13.85 16.93
C ASP A 22 -1.96 12.77 17.68
N ALA A 23 -2.58 11.63 17.96
CA ALA A 23 -1.89 10.48 18.55
C ALA A 23 -0.79 9.92 17.62
N ALA A 24 -1.06 9.85 16.31
CA ALA A 24 -0.09 9.44 15.31
C ALA A 24 1.09 10.43 15.23
N ARG A 25 0.83 11.74 15.24
CA ARG A 25 1.89 12.77 15.29
C ARG A 25 2.72 12.67 16.55
N LEU A 26 2.09 12.44 17.71
CA LEU A 26 2.80 12.27 18.97
C LEU A 26 3.75 11.06 18.94
N HIS A 27 3.31 9.94 18.36
CA HIS A 27 4.10 8.71 18.29
C HIS A 27 5.12 8.69 17.16
N PHE A 28 4.82 9.30 16.01
CA PHE A 28 5.59 9.15 14.78
C PHE A 28 6.17 10.45 14.23
N GLY A 29 5.78 11.63 14.70
CA GLY A 29 6.14 12.92 14.09
C GLY A 29 7.62 13.30 14.14
N ARG A 30 8.48 12.47 14.75
CA ARG A 30 9.94 12.61 14.73
C ARG A 30 10.64 11.64 13.78
N ARG A 31 9.89 10.79 13.06
CA ARG A 31 10.43 9.84 12.08
C ARG A 31 10.63 10.58 10.76
N GLU A 32 11.87 10.59 10.26
CA GLU A 32 12.12 11.04 8.88
C GLU A 32 11.34 10.16 7.89
N GLY A 33 10.85 10.76 6.81
CA GLY A 33 10.06 10.05 5.81
C GLY A 33 8.65 9.66 6.27
N LEU A 34 8.13 10.19 7.38
CA LEU A 34 6.76 9.95 7.82
C LEU A 34 5.97 11.26 7.92
N GLU A 35 4.80 11.28 7.30
CA GLU A 35 3.87 12.40 7.33
C GLU A 35 2.51 11.95 7.88
N VAL A 36 1.86 12.81 8.67
CA VAL A 36 0.49 12.57 9.16
C VAL A 36 -0.43 13.65 8.63
N VAL A 37 -1.31 13.27 7.70
CA VAL A 37 -2.28 14.15 7.06
C VAL A 37 -3.67 13.90 7.66
N GLN A 38 -4.26 14.94 8.25
CA GLN A 38 -5.67 14.87 8.66
C GLN A 38 -6.53 15.32 7.49
N GLY A 39 -7.29 14.41 6.90
CA GLY A 39 -8.07 14.69 5.70
C GLY A 39 -8.67 13.43 5.11
N ARG A 40 -9.32 13.57 3.97
CA ARG A 40 -9.84 12.42 3.22
C ARG A 40 -8.75 11.89 2.30
N LEU A 41 -8.76 10.58 2.09
CA LEU A 41 -7.80 9.90 1.24
C LEU A 41 -7.82 10.43 -0.20
N GLU A 42 -9.01 10.72 -0.70
CA GLU A 42 -9.26 11.28 -2.04
C GLU A 42 -8.72 12.71 -2.24
N ASP A 43 -8.44 13.43 -1.14
CA ASP A 43 -7.88 14.79 -1.19
C ASP A 43 -6.33 14.77 -1.19
N LEU A 44 -5.71 13.60 -1.01
CA LEU A 44 -4.26 13.47 -1.05
C LEU A 44 -3.74 13.65 -2.48
N PRO A 45 -2.53 14.22 -2.64
CA PRO A 45 -1.86 14.19 -3.93
C PRO A 45 -1.65 12.75 -4.38
N ARG A 46 -1.33 12.56 -5.67
CA ARG A 46 -1.11 11.22 -6.22
C ARG A 46 -0.07 10.44 -5.42
N MET A 47 -0.43 9.20 -5.06
CA MET A 47 0.42 8.27 -4.31
C MET A 47 0.86 7.14 -5.22
N ASP A 48 2.11 6.71 -5.14
CA ASP A 48 2.59 5.57 -5.92
C ASP A 48 1.91 4.28 -5.47
N CYS A 49 1.74 4.14 -4.15
CA CYS A 49 1.05 3.01 -3.56
C CYS A 49 0.15 3.39 -2.40
N ILE A 50 -0.96 2.65 -2.30
CA ILE A 50 -1.88 2.73 -1.19
C ILE A 50 -1.98 1.39 -0.46
N VAL A 51 -2.08 1.44 0.87
CA VAL A 51 -2.39 0.25 1.65
C VAL A 51 -3.89 0.10 1.78
N TRP A 52 -4.37 -1.08 1.42
CA TRP A 52 -5.75 -1.51 1.56
C TRP A 52 -5.88 -2.50 2.72
N PRO A 53 -6.26 -2.05 3.92
CA PRO A 53 -6.55 -2.95 5.03
C PRO A 53 -7.89 -3.66 4.78
N GLY A 54 -7.83 -4.95 4.45
CA GLY A 54 -9.01 -5.75 4.11
C GLY A 54 -9.18 -7.00 4.98
N ASN A 55 -10.25 -7.76 4.70
CA ASN A 55 -10.54 -9.04 5.37
C ASN A 55 -9.86 -10.24 4.70
N SER A 56 -10.00 -11.41 5.31
CA SER A 56 -9.38 -12.67 4.87
C SER A 56 -9.87 -13.20 3.51
N HIS A 57 -10.91 -12.60 2.91
CA HIS A 57 -11.53 -13.07 1.66
C HIS A 57 -11.59 -11.99 0.54
N ALA A 58 -11.01 -10.81 0.77
CA ALA A 58 -11.06 -9.67 -0.16
C ALA A 58 -12.48 -9.32 -0.63
N VAL A 59 -13.44 -9.38 0.30
CA VAL A 59 -14.82 -8.96 0.06
C VAL A 59 -14.99 -7.52 0.54
N PRO A 60 -15.58 -6.62 -0.26
CA PRO A 60 -15.85 -5.25 0.20
C PRO A 60 -16.91 -5.28 1.29
N THR A 61 -16.57 -4.79 2.49
CA THR A 61 -17.44 -4.83 3.69
C THR A 61 -17.60 -3.47 4.37
N SER A 62 -16.84 -2.47 3.93
CA SER A 62 -16.77 -1.16 4.56
C SER A 62 -16.87 0.01 3.57
N GLY A 63 -17.12 1.21 4.12
CA GLY A 63 -17.02 2.46 3.35
C GLY A 63 -15.61 2.71 2.83
N LEU A 64 -14.59 2.29 3.58
CA LEU A 64 -13.19 2.34 3.15
C LEU A 64 -12.94 1.45 1.94
N ASP A 65 -13.44 0.20 1.92
CA ASP A 65 -13.34 -0.68 0.75
C ASP A 65 -13.99 -0.03 -0.48
N THR A 66 -15.12 0.64 -0.30
CA THR A 66 -15.82 1.33 -1.40
C THR A 66 -14.99 2.50 -1.93
N ALA A 67 -14.38 3.29 -1.04
CA ALA A 67 -13.52 4.41 -1.42
C ALA A 67 -12.27 3.92 -2.16
N LEU A 68 -11.61 2.89 -1.63
CA LEU A 68 -10.43 2.28 -2.23
C LEU A 68 -10.74 1.60 -3.57
N SER A 69 -11.89 0.94 -3.73
CA SER A 69 -12.34 0.40 -5.03
C SER A 69 -12.52 1.49 -6.08
N ARG A 70 -13.03 2.67 -5.68
CA ARG A 70 -13.19 3.80 -6.60
C ARG A 70 -11.85 4.41 -6.98
N LEU A 71 -10.93 4.51 -6.02
CA LEU A 71 -9.62 5.11 -6.22
C LEU A 71 -8.68 4.22 -7.02
N ALA A 72 -8.59 2.93 -6.67
CA ALA A 72 -7.65 1.99 -7.28
C ALA A 72 -8.23 1.19 -8.44
N GLY A 73 -9.54 1.29 -8.69
CA GLY A 73 -10.23 0.60 -9.78
C GLY A 73 -10.87 -0.74 -9.36
N PRO A 74 -11.93 -1.16 -10.08
CA PRO A 74 -12.79 -2.28 -9.68
C PRO A 74 -12.12 -3.66 -9.74
N GLY A 75 -11.03 -3.80 -10.51
CA GLY A 75 -10.36 -5.09 -10.72
C GLY A 75 -9.36 -5.49 -9.64
N VAL A 76 -9.01 -4.62 -8.69
CA VAL A 76 -8.01 -4.91 -7.65
C VAL A 76 -8.47 -6.03 -6.73
N LEU A 77 -9.65 -5.91 -6.10
CA LEU A 77 -10.16 -6.92 -5.17
C LEU A 77 -10.40 -8.28 -5.84
N GLN A 78 -10.75 -8.30 -7.13
CA GLN A 78 -10.89 -9.56 -7.87
C GLN A 78 -9.55 -10.30 -7.99
N ARG A 79 -8.46 -9.56 -8.30
CA ARG A 79 -7.12 -10.14 -8.38
C ARG A 79 -6.61 -10.59 -7.01
N VAL A 80 -6.80 -9.77 -5.98
CA VAL A 80 -6.46 -10.15 -4.60
C VAL A 80 -7.22 -11.41 -4.19
N ARG A 81 -8.53 -11.51 -4.49
CA ARG A 81 -9.32 -12.70 -4.19
C ARG A 81 -8.82 -13.94 -4.93
N ALA A 82 -8.37 -13.80 -6.18
CA ALA A 82 -7.77 -14.92 -6.91
C ALA A 82 -6.45 -15.38 -6.27
N LEU A 83 -5.61 -14.45 -5.81
CA LEU A 83 -4.38 -14.75 -5.07
C LEU A 83 -4.69 -15.44 -3.73
N LEU A 84 -5.64 -14.89 -2.97
CA LEU A 84 -6.11 -15.48 -1.71
C LEU A 84 -6.61 -16.91 -1.89
N ALA A 85 -7.45 -17.15 -2.90
CA ALA A 85 -7.98 -18.48 -3.18
C ALA A 85 -6.88 -19.46 -3.62
N ALA A 86 -5.89 -18.99 -4.38
CA ALA A 86 -4.75 -19.81 -4.79
C ALA A 86 -3.86 -20.21 -3.59
N ASP A 87 -3.60 -19.28 -2.67
CA ASP A 87 -2.67 -19.49 -1.56
C ASP A 87 -3.33 -20.13 -0.33
N PHE A 88 -4.63 -19.86 -0.08
CA PHE A 88 -5.33 -20.22 1.17
C PHE A 88 -6.67 -20.92 0.96
N GLY A 89 -7.14 -21.09 -0.28
CA GLY A 89 -8.45 -21.69 -0.56
C GLY A 89 -9.61 -20.91 0.09
N ASP A 90 -10.62 -21.64 0.55
CA ASP A 90 -11.87 -21.07 1.09
C ASP A 90 -11.77 -20.66 2.57
N GLU A 91 -10.71 -21.06 3.28
CA GLU A 91 -10.52 -20.74 4.70
C GLU A 91 -10.19 -19.25 4.92
N GLY A 92 -9.64 -18.61 3.90
CA GLY A 92 -9.18 -17.23 3.94
C GLY A 92 -7.81 -17.08 4.58
N ALA A 93 -7.16 -15.95 4.31
CA ALA A 93 -5.80 -15.71 4.78
C ALA A 93 -5.72 -15.23 6.24
N PRO A 94 -4.63 -15.55 6.96
CA PRO A 94 -4.37 -15.03 8.30
C PRO A 94 -4.06 -13.52 8.30
N ALA A 95 -4.16 -12.89 9.48
CA ALA A 95 -3.76 -11.49 9.64
C ALA A 95 -2.26 -11.29 9.37
N GLY A 96 -1.93 -10.20 8.68
CA GLY A 96 -0.56 -9.89 8.26
C GLY A 96 -0.20 -10.43 6.89
N THR A 97 -1.02 -11.29 6.27
CA THR A 97 -0.79 -11.64 4.86
C THR A 97 -1.02 -10.43 3.98
N ALA A 98 -0.08 -10.14 3.07
CA ALA A 98 -0.16 -8.99 2.20
C ALA A 98 0.32 -9.30 0.77
N TRP A 99 -0.29 -8.63 -0.20
CA TRP A 99 0.06 -8.69 -1.62
C TRP A 99 0.14 -7.29 -2.20
N LEU A 100 1.13 -7.07 -3.05
CA LEU A 100 1.24 -5.89 -3.88
C LEU A 100 0.64 -6.19 -5.26
N VAL A 101 -0.33 -5.37 -5.69
CA VAL A 101 -1.11 -5.56 -6.92
C VAL A 101 -1.16 -4.25 -7.68
N ALA A 102 -0.90 -4.28 -8.99
CA ALA A 102 -1.06 -3.12 -9.87
C ALA A 102 -2.52 -2.64 -9.87
N ALA A 103 -2.75 -1.34 -9.67
CA ALA A 103 -4.11 -0.78 -9.60
C ALA A 103 -4.80 -0.82 -10.98
N ASP A 104 -4.08 -0.43 -12.02
CA ASP A 104 -4.59 -0.20 -13.39
C ASP A 104 -4.97 -1.45 -14.19
N GLY A 105 -4.66 -2.65 -13.71
CA GLY A 105 -4.92 -3.88 -14.47
C GLY A 105 -3.77 -4.33 -15.36
N ALA A 106 -2.79 -3.47 -15.66
CA ALA A 106 -1.73 -3.72 -16.61
C ALA A 106 -0.65 -4.69 -16.09
N GLY A 107 -0.68 -5.02 -14.79
CA GLY A 107 0.24 -5.97 -14.17
C GLY A 107 1.61 -5.38 -13.83
N HIS A 108 1.83 -4.10 -14.12
CA HIS A 108 3.07 -3.40 -13.80
C HIS A 108 2.84 -2.41 -12.65
N CYS A 109 3.68 -2.55 -11.63
CA CYS A 109 3.76 -1.62 -10.52
C CYS A 109 4.90 -0.62 -10.78
N SER A 110 4.83 0.08 -11.91
CA SER A 110 5.88 1.00 -12.35
C SER A 110 5.33 2.42 -12.48
N PRO A 111 6.14 3.43 -12.11
CA PRO A 111 5.72 4.82 -12.19
C PRO A 111 5.82 5.46 -13.58
N GLU A 112 6.26 4.71 -14.59
CA GLU A 112 6.36 5.21 -15.95
C GLU A 112 5.02 5.07 -16.69
N ALA A 113 4.25 6.16 -16.77
CA ALA A 113 3.43 6.42 -17.97
C ALA A 113 2.73 7.78 -18.03
N ASP A 114 2.49 8.51 -16.93
CA ASP A 114 1.63 9.71 -17.06
C ASP A 114 2.11 10.87 -16.19
N GLY A 115 2.55 11.95 -16.84
CA GLY A 115 2.88 13.25 -16.23
C GLY A 115 1.66 13.99 -15.65
N ALA A 116 0.60 13.27 -15.30
CA ALA A 116 -0.58 13.80 -14.65
C ALA A 116 -0.36 13.84 -13.13
N SER A 117 -0.45 15.03 -12.54
CA SER A 117 -0.38 15.27 -11.10
C SER A 117 -1.58 14.73 -10.32
N SER A 118 -2.60 14.23 -11.01
CA SER A 118 -3.80 13.61 -10.46
C SER A 118 -4.10 12.30 -11.20
N GLY A 119 -4.26 11.20 -10.47
CA GLY A 119 -4.59 9.90 -11.05
C GLY A 119 -4.66 8.79 -9.99
N PRO A 120 -5.14 7.59 -10.36
CA PRO A 120 -5.16 6.45 -9.46
C PRO A 120 -3.73 6.10 -9.01
N PRO A 121 -3.58 5.44 -7.85
CA PRO A 121 -2.29 4.92 -7.42
C PRO A 121 -1.78 3.90 -8.44
N HIS A 122 -0.46 3.72 -8.58
CA HIS A 122 0.08 2.65 -9.44
C HIS A 122 -0.17 1.28 -8.82
N CYS A 123 -0.04 1.19 -7.49
CA CYS A 123 -0.09 -0.06 -6.76
C CYS A 123 -1.01 0.01 -5.55
N VAL A 124 -1.52 -1.16 -5.19
CA VAL A 124 -2.21 -1.39 -3.93
C VAL A 124 -1.45 -2.48 -3.19
N VAL A 125 -1.07 -2.21 -1.94
CA VAL A 125 -0.74 -3.28 -1.01
C VAL A 125 -2.02 -3.67 -0.27
N TYR A 126 -2.62 -4.78 -0.65
CA TYR A 126 -3.71 -5.37 0.12
C TYR A 126 -3.14 -6.13 1.30
N THR A 127 -3.60 -5.84 2.51
CA THR A 127 -3.15 -6.53 3.73
C THR A 127 -4.33 -7.00 4.56
N VAL A 128 -4.28 -8.25 5.03
CA VAL A 128 -5.33 -8.82 5.88
C VAL A 128 -5.17 -8.30 7.30
N VAL A 129 -6.22 -7.67 7.81
CA VAL A 129 -6.25 -7.13 9.16
C VAL A 129 -7.46 -7.62 9.94
N PHE A 130 -7.22 -8.01 11.19
CA PHE A 130 -8.27 -8.20 12.19
C PHE A 130 -8.16 -7.07 13.22
N PRO A 131 -8.86 -5.94 13.02
CA PRO A 131 -8.60 -4.72 13.80
C PRO A 131 -8.94 -4.85 15.29
N ARG A 132 -9.70 -5.87 15.67
CA ARG A 132 -10.07 -6.19 17.07
C ARG A 132 -9.07 -7.10 17.77
N SER A 133 -8.11 -7.68 17.06
CA SER A 133 -7.03 -8.42 17.71
C SER A 133 -5.94 -7.44 18.16
N ARG A 134 -5.34 -7.69 19.33
CA ARG A 134 -4.31 -6.82 19.93
C ARG A 134 -3.16 -6.51 18.97
N ASP A 135 -2.75 -7.51 18.20
CA ASP A 135 -1.63 -7.42 17.26
C ASP A 135 -2.06 -7.19 15.80
N GLY A 136 -3.36 -7.13 15.50
CA GLY A 136 -3.89 -7.10 14.13
C GLY A 136 -3.31 -5.97 13.29
N PRO A 137 -3.44 -4.69 13.70
CA PRO A 137 -2.86 -3.58 12.96
C PRO A 137 -1.34 -3.66 12.79
N ARG A 138 -0.62 -4.16 13.82
CA ARG A 138 0.84 -4.32 13.78
C ARG A 138 1.26 -5.36 12.74
N LEU A 139 0.60 -6.52 12.73
CA LEU A 139 0.85 -7.59 11.77
C LEU A 139 0.52 -7.14 10.34
N ALA A 140 -0.61 -6.46 10.15
CA ALA A 140 -1.02 -5.96 8.85
C ALA A 140 -0.02 -4.94 8.28
N MET A 141 0.46 -4.01 9.10
CA MET A 141 1.47 -3.03 8.69
C MET A 141 2.80 -3.71 8.37
N HIS A 142 3.25 -4.66 9.20
CA HIS A 142 4.46 -5.41 8.96
C HIS A 142 4.42 -6.13 7.61
N GLY A 143 3.35 -6.90 7.36
CA GLY A 143 3.17 -7.60 6.10
C GLY A 143 3.12 -6.66 4.90
N ALA A 144 2.49 -5.49 5.06
CA ALA A 144 2.44 -4.50 3.99
C ALA A 144 3.84 -3.95 3.63
N LEU A 145 4.64 -3.63 4.65
CA LEU A 145 6.02 -3.15 4.45
C LEU A 145 6.92 -4.26 3.89
N GLU A 146 6.76 -5.51 4.31
CA GLU A 146 7.51 -6.65 3.76
C GLU A 146 7.15 -6.91 2.30
N ALA A 147 5.87 -6.84 1.93
CA ALA A 147 5.44 -6.98 0.54
C ALA A 147 6.04 -5.88 -0.36
N MET A 148 6.06 -4.64 0.14
CA MET A 148 6.69 -3.51 -0.55
C MET A 148 8.21 -3.71 -0.69
N ALA A 149 8.90 -4.08 0.39
CA ALA A 149 10.33 -4.28 0.38
C ALA A 149 10.76 -5.41 -0.58
N ARG A 150 9.98 -6.50 -0.65
CA ARG A 150 10.21 -7.59 -1.60
C ARG A 150 10.07 -7.11 -3.04
N HIS A 151 9.00 -6.37 -3.34
CA HIS A 151 8.79 -5.80 -4.67
C HIS A 151 9.94 -4.90 -5.10
N ASN A 152 10.38 -4.00 -4.21
CA ASN A 152 11.51 -3.11 -4.47
C ASN A 152 12.82 -3.90 -4.70
N GLY A 153 13.04 -4.98 -3.95
CA GLY A 153 14.20 -5.85 -4.13
C GLY A 153 14.18 -6.62 -5.46
N GLU A 154 13.02 -7.13 -5.88
CA GLU A 154 12.87 -7.84 -7.16
C GLU A 154 13.05 -6.91 -8.37
N ALA A 155 12.53 -5.68 -8.29
CA ALA A 155 12.70 -4.66 -9.34
C ALA A 155 14.19 -4.33 -9.61
N GLN A 156 15.04 -4.35 -8.58
CA GLN A 156 16.47 -4.12 -8.73
C GLN A 156 17.24 -5.29 -9.35
N HIS A 157 16.77 -6.54 -9.17
CA HIS A 157 17.44 -7.73 -9.69
C HIS A 157 16.89 -8.21 -11.05
N GLY A 158 15.71 -7.72 -11.46
CA GLY A 158 15.04 -8.07 -12.72
C GLY A 158 15.33 -7.13 -13.90
N ALA A 159 15.99 -5.99 -13.69
CA ALA A 159 16.41 -5.11 -14.77
C ALA A 159 17.63 -5.71 -15.50
N LEU A 160 17.43 -6.23 -16.72
CA LEU A 160 18.56 -6.39 -17.65
C LEU A 160 19.28 -5.03 -17.78
N PRO A 161 20.61 -5.00 -17.93
CA PRO A 161 21.33 -3.75 -18.05
C PRO A 161 20.92 -3.03 -19.34
N GLU A 162 20.08 -2.00 -19.23
CA GLU A 162 19.94 -1.03 -20.30
C GLU A 162 21.26 -0.24 -20.46
N PRO A 163 21.66 0.10 -21.70
CA PRO A 163 22.79 0.98 -21.93
C PRO A 163 22.53 2.35 -21.29
N PRO A 164 23.58 3.08 -20.85
CA PRO A 164 23.44 4.21 -19.96
C PRO A 164 22.71 5.38 -20.64
N ALA A 165 21.43 5.56 -20.30
CA ALA A 165 20.73 6.82 -20.46
C ALA A 165 21.09 7.76 -19.29
N PRO A 166 21.11 9.09 -19.50
CA PRO A 166 21.57 10.04 -18.49
C PRO A 166 20.65 10.03 -17.26
N ALA A 167 21.31 9.94 -16.09
CA ALA A 167 20.79 9.93 -14.73
C ALA A 167 19.36 10.50 -14.56
N SER A 168 18.39 9.60 -14.49
CA SER A 168 17.10 9.83 -13.83
C SER A 168 16.99 8.77 -12.73
N ALA A 169 16.92 9.22 -11.48
CA ALA A 169 16.90 8.35 -10.30
C ALA A 169 15.70 7.39 -10.32
N PRO A 170 15.82 6.15 -9.81
CA PRO A 170 14.68 5.25 -9.69
C PRO A 170 13.69 5.84 -8.68
N SER A 171 12.54 6.24 -9.18
CA SER A 171 11.33 6.64 -8.46
C SER A 171 10.94 5.62 -7.39
N GLN A 172 11.15 5.99 -6.12
CA GLN A 172 10.74 5.17 -4.97
C GLN A 172 9.26 5.41 -4.65
N VAL A 173 8.58 4.31 -4.32
CA VAL A 173 7.14 4.26 -4.12
C VAL A 173 6.76 4.84 -2.75
N ARG A 174 5.95 5.91 -2.75
CA ARG A 174 5.29 6.46 -1.56
C ARG A 174 4.14 5.56 -1.11
N LEU A 175 4.10 5.20 0.18
CA LEU A 175 3.09 4.31 0.76
C LEU A 175 2.11 5.11 1.64
N THR A 176 0.81 5.00 1.39
CA THR A 176 -0.21 5.66 2.20
C THR A 176 -1.06 4.67 3.00
N TRP A 177 -1.13 4.85 4.32
CA TRP A 177 -1.96 4.07 5.23
C TRP A 177 -3.14 4.90 5.73
N THR A 178 -4.35 4.34 5.66
CA THR A 178 -5.54 4.98 6.22
C THR A 178 -6.20 4.14 7.30
N TRP A 179 -6.76 4.81 8.29
CA TRP A 179 -7.61 4.22 9.30
C TRP A 179 -8.97 4.93 9.28
N SER A 180 -10.02 4.25 9.73
CA SER A 180 -11.33 4.86 9.96
C SER A 180 -12.01 4.10 11.09
N ARG A 181 -12.28 4.78 12.21
CA ARG A 181 -13.21 4.26 13.20
C ARG A 181 -14.63 4.66 12.75
N ARG A 182 -15.54 3.68 12.75
CA ARG A 182 -16.97 4.00 12.94
C ARG A 182 -17.22 4.20 14.42
#